data_AF-A0A7H8Z4A3-F1
#
_entry.id   AF-A0A7H8Z4A3-F1
#
_cell.length_a   1.000
_cell.length_b   1.000
_cell.length_c   1.000
_cell.angle_alpha   90.00
_cell.angle_beta   90.00
_cell.angle_gamma   90.00
#
_symmetry.space_group_name_H-M   'P 1'
#
loop_
_entity.id
_entity.type
_entity.pdbx_description
1 polymer ?
#
loop_
_entity_poly.entity_id
_entity_poly.type
_entity_poly.pdbx_seq_one_letter_code
_entity_poly.pdbx_strand_id
1 'polypeptide(L)'
;MHPFRAASSVGAVLTALPLALGALVAPTVAPPAAAAGQVALASPQPLPTAQMDGIVLDQAVVGNTVYVVGEFKNARPAGAAAGENESPRYNAMAFDITTGALLDWAPKVNGKINAVEASADGSTIYLGGNFTSVNDESVYRVAAVDAAGKRKPLGASANGTVMDLELSPDGSTLYLGGSFTQINSSARQRAGAVDLKTNKVTSFAPQVDDSLVRSITVAADNSAVAIGGSFTSVDGSSDAYGIAVLEKDGSLRHTNISSVIRNAGSNSGIMSLKSDSRGLYGTGYSQEGTFEGMFRASWTTGDIDLMADCHGDTYDVLPTNDVVYIASHTHDCSNIGGFSDGEQSGTYHHAVGFSSTATGTVRSNTARGYSDYSGMPAPTQYSGFLPGFQIGEYSGLSQAVWTVEGNSQYIVYGGEFLAVSGTKQQGLVRFAASGGDANAAEPGNEDANNGNNGNNGNNDDGDNGKDKKDKKKQDDWDNQDDWDNQDGWGQGGWGNNQRGWGQGGWDNQDDEW
;
A
#
# COMPACT_ATOMS: atom_id res chain seq x y z
N MET A 1 48.90 31.54 36.37
CA MET A 1 50.17 31.26 37.09
C MET A 1 50.48 29.78 36.94
N HIS A 2 51.55 29.43 36.23
CA HIS A 2 52.28 28.16 36.45
C HIS A 2 53.08 28.30 37.76
N PRO A 3 53.40 27.21 38.48
CA PRO A 3 54.68 26.51 38.26
C PRO A 3 54.61 24.97 38.46
N PHE A 4 55.17 24.14 37.59
CA PHE A 4 56.56 23.59 37.53
C PHE A 4 56.76 22.19 38.17
N ARG A 5 57.53 21.41 37.40
CA ARG A 5 58.09 20.05 37.59
C ARG A 5 59.16 19.95 38.71
N ALA A 6 59.41 18.72 39.18
CA ALA A 6 60.74 18.06 39.31
C ALA A 6 60.52 16.61 39.84
N ALA A 7 61.00 15.48 39.29
CA ALA A 7 62.26 15.03 38.67
C ALA A 7 63.30 14.47 39.67
N SER A 8 63.59 13.16 39.60
CA SER A 8 64.94 12.52 39.68
C SER A 8 64.81 10.99 39.85
N SER A 9 65.23 10.19 38.86
CA SER A 9 66.58 9.58 38.66
C SER A 9 66.74 8.29 39.49
N VAL A 10 67.24 7.15 38.99
CA VAL A 10 68.52 6.87 38.30
C VAL A 10 68.38 5.59 37.46
N GLY A 11 69.03 5.54 36.30
CA GLY A 11 69.16 4.35 35.45
C GLY A 11 70.58 3.77 35.43
N ALA A 12 70.70 2.54 34.90
CA ALA A 12 71.90 1.94 34.29
C ALA A 12 71.42 0.80 33.37
N VAL A 13 71.30 1.00 32.05
CA VAL A 13 72.26 0.73 30.96
C VAL A 13 72.55 -0.76 30.71
N LEU A 14 72.09 -1.24 29.55
CA LEU A 14 72.77 -2.24 28.72
C LEU A 14 72.43 -2.03 27.24
N THR A 15 73.47 -1.88 26.42
CA THR A 15 73.43 -1.71 24.96
C THR A 15 73.50 -3.06 24.24
N ALA A 16 72.63 -3.33 23.27
CA ALA A 16 72.86 -4.27 22.16
C ALA A 16 71.90 -4.00 20.99
N LEU A 17 72.44 -4.03 19.76
CA LEU A 17 71.73 -3.88 18.48
C LEU A 17 70.62 -4.93 18.28
N PRO A 18 69.51 -4.61 17.58
CA PRO A 18 68.73 -5.61 16.87
C PRO A 18 69.03 -5.62 15.37
N LEU A 19 69.20 -6.84 14.86
CA LEU A 19 69.30 -7.21 13.46
C LEU A 19 68.07 -6.77 12.67
N ALA A 20 68.30 -6.35 11.42
CA ALA A 20 67.26 -6.26 10.41
C ALA A 20 66.78 -7.67 10.02
N LEU A 21 65.58 -8.04 10.44
CA LEU A 21 64.83 -9.14 9.82
C LEU A 21 63.98 -8.56 8.69
N GLY A 22 64.32 -8.91 7.45
CA GLY A 22 63.44 -8.70 6.31
C GLY A 22 62.21 -9.60 6.45
N ALA A 23 61.05 -9.02 6.73
CA ALA A 23 59.79 -9.70 6.62
C ALA A 23 59.38 -9.70 5.14
N LEU A 24 59.32 -10.89 4.53
CA LEU A 24 58.63 -11.11 3.26
C LEU A 24 57.15 -10.75 3.47
N VAL A 25 56.73 -9.64 2.89
CA VAL A 25 55.32 -9.28 2.77
C VAL A 25 54.72 -10.24 1.74
N ALA A 26 54.05 -11.29 2.20
CA ALA A 26 53.18 -12.08 1.34
C ALA A 26 52.08 -11.14 0.83
N PRO A 27 51.74 -11.15 -0.47
CA PRO A 27 50.63 -10.36 -0.97
C PRO A 27 49.38 -10.83 -0.24
N THR A 28 48.81 -9.96 0.59
CA THR A 28 47.47 -10.15 1.11
C THR A 28 46.55 -10.15 -0.09
N VAL A 29 46.06 -11.34 -0.46
CA VAL A 29 44.94 -11.46 -1.39
C VAL A 29 43.81 -10.68 -0.72
N ALA A 30 43.44 -9.54 -1.31
CA ALA A 30 42.25 -8.83 -0.87
C ALA A 30 41.10 -9.85 -0.86
N PRO A 31 40.25 -9.87 0.18
CA PRO A 31 39.02 -10.66 0.11
C PRO A 31 38.34 -10.32 -1.22
N PRO A 32 37.78 -11.31 -1.94
CA PRO A 32 37.09 -11.04 -3.18
C PRO A 32 36.09 -9.91 -2.92
N ALA A 33 36.11 -8.89 -3.77
CA ALA A 33 35.11 -7.84 -3.73
C ALA A 33 33.74 -8.52 -3.61
N ALA A 34 32.97 -8.14 -2.59
CA ALA A 34 31.59 -8.58 -2.48
C ALA A 34 30.95 -8.39 -3.85
N ALA A 35 30.31 -9.44 -4.37
CA ALA A 35 29.56 -9.35 -5.62
C ALA A 35 28.72 -8.07 -5.57
N ALA A 36 28.78 -7.26 -6.63
CA ALA A 36 27.95 -6.08 -6.76
C ALA A 36 26.51 -6.46 -6.39
N GLY A 37 25.96 -5.70 -5.43
CA GLY A 37 24.84 -6.10 -4.58
C GLY A 37 23.62 -6.58 -5.37
N GLN A 38 23.17 -7.79 -5.04
CA GLN A 38 21.87 -8.28 -5.47
C GLN A 38 20.79 -7.45 -4.77
N VAL A 39 19.87 -6.88 -5.54
CA VAL A 39 18.71 -6.15 -5.01
C VAL A 39 17.97 -7.06 -4.03
N ALA A 40 17.79 -6.60 -2.79
CA ALA A 40 17.01 -7.32 -1.80
C ALA A 40 15.51 -7.18 -2.12
N LEU A 41 15.03 -8.05 -3.00
CA LEU A 41 13.62 -8.11 -3.36
C LEU A 41 12.83 -8.91 -2.33
N ALA A 42 11.60 -8.48 -2.05
CA ALA A 42 10.69 -9.21 -1.20
C ALA A 42 10.41 -10.61 -1.77
N SER A 43 10.26 -11.58 -0.87
CA SER A 43 9.82 -12.91 -1.26
C SER A 43 8.33 -12.85 -1.64
N PRO A 44 7.90 -13.41 -2.79
CA PRO A 44 6.49 -13.47 -3.14
C PRO A 44 5.71 -14.52 -2.34
N GLN A 45 6.36 -15.20 -1.37
CA GLN A 45 5.71 -16.19 -0.52
C GLN A 45 4.94 -15.51 0.62
N PRO A 46 3.60 -15.69 0.71
CA PRO A 46 2.81 -15.06 1.75
C PRO A 46 3.16 -15.66 3.12
N LEU A 47 3.30 -14.81 4.13
CA LEU A 47 3.46 -15.21 5.52
C LEU A 47 2.08 -15.18 6.23
N PRO A 48 1.88 -16.01 7.26
CA PRO A 48 0.65 -15.98 8.05
C PRO A 48 0.39 -14.57 8.60
N THR A 49 -0.81 -14.06 8.36
CA THR A 49 -1.25 -12.72 8.79
C THR A 49 -2.68 -12.79 9.30
N ALA A 50 -3.01 -11.98 10.32
CA ALA A 50 -4.40 -11.78 10.73
C ALA A 50 -5.29 -11.43 9.53
N GLN A 51 -6.56 -11.79 9.61
CA GLN A 51 -7.55 -11.62 8.54
C GLN A 51 -8.68 -10.73 9.03
N MET A 52 -9.41 -10.11 8.11
CA MET A 52 -10.56 -9.24 8.40
C MET A 52 -11.69 -9.47 7.37
N ASP A 53 -12.92 -9.08 7.72
CA ASP A 53 -14.08 -9.13 6.83
C ASP A 53 -14.38 -7.76 6.19
N GLY A 54 -14.06 -7.59 4.92
CA GLY A 54 -14.42 -6.38 4.18
C GLY A 54 -13.25 -5.81 3.42
N ILE A 55 -12.99 -4.52 3.60
CA ILE A 55 -11.95 -3.79 2.87
C ILE A 55 -11.01 -3.02 3.81
N VAL A 56 -9.71 -3.19 3.60
CA VAL A 56 -8.67 -2.32 4.17
C VAL A 56 -8.44 -1.15 3.23
N LEU A 57 -8.36 0.06 3.78
CA LEU A 57 -8.15 1.29 3.01
C LEU A 57 -6.80 1.92 3.30
N ASP A 58 -6.31 1.80 4.53
CA ASP A 58 -5.04 2.40 4.93
C ASP A 58 -4.41 1.67 6.12
N GLN A 59 -3.10 1.84 6.26
CA GLN A 59 -2.26 1.17 7.25
C GLN A 59 -1.17 2.12 7.78
N ALA A 60 -0.76 1.93 9.04
CA ALA A 60 0.39 2.61 9.61
C ALA A 60 1.28 1.62 10.36
N VAL A 61 2.59 1.64 10.08
CA VAL A 61 3.57 0.74 10.70
C VAL A 61 4.42 1.48 11.72
N VAL A 62 4.35 1.07 12.99
CA VAL A 62 5.22 1.58 14.07
C VAL A 62 5.95 0.44 14.75
N GLY A 63 7.25 0.35 14.50
CA GLY A 63 8.07 -0.76 14.99
C GLY A 63 7.53 -2.10 14.48
N ASN A 64 6.98 -2.90 15.39
CA ASN A 64 6.38 -4.20 15.06
C ASN A 64 4.86 -4.16 14.91
N THR A 65 4.20 -3.05 15.23
CA THR A 65 2.74 -2.95 15.18
C THR A 65 2.31 -2.38 13.84
N VAL A 66 1.36 -3.04 13.17
CA VAL A 66 0.63 -2.49 12.04
C VAL A 66 -0.76 -2.12 12.52
N TYR A 67 -1.12 -0.85 12.43
CA TYR A 67 -2.48 -0.36 12.59
C TYR A 67 -3.16 -0.39 11.23
N VAL A 68 -4.39 -0.92 11.19
CA VAL A 68 -5.13 -1.17 9.95
C VAL A 68 -6.52 -0.57 10.08
N VAL A 69 -6.94 0.18 9.08
CA VAL A 69 -8.26 0.82 9.04
C VAL A 69 -8.97 0.60 7.70
N GLY A 70 -10.29 0.75 7.70
CA GLY A 70 -11.09 0.54 6.51
C GLY A 70 -12.58 0.46 6.79
N GLU A 71 -13.24 -0.53 6.21
CA GLU A 71 -14.64 -0.86 6.48
C GLU A 71 -14.79 -2.37 6.71
N PHE A 72 -14.93 -2.75 7.99
CA PHE A 72 -14.98 -4.15 8.44
C PHE A 72 -15.48 -4.29 9.87
N LYS A 73 -15.99 -5.48 10.21
CA LYS A 73 -16.71 -5.74 11.47
C LYS A 73 -15.98 -6.70 12.40
N ASN A 74 -15.08 -7.51 11.87
CA ASN A 74 -14.44 -8.62 12.56
C ASN A 74 -13.03 -8.82 12.02
N ALA A 75 -12.16 -9.29 12.91
CA ALA A 75 -10.86 -9.84 12.55
C ALA A 75 -10.71 -11.24 13.13
N ARG A 76 -9.85 -12.05 12.52
CA ARG A 76 -9.56 -13.42 12.98
C ARG A 76 -8.09 -13.77 12.78
N PRO A 77 -7.55 -14.75 13.52
CA PRO A 77 -6.18 -15.20 13.33
C PRO A 77 -5.91 -15.73 11.91
N ALA A 78 -4.62 -15.79 11.55
CA ALA A 78 -4.18 -16.41 10.31
C ALA A 78 -4.70 -17.86 10.19
N GLY A 79 -5.23 -18.23 9.02
CA GLY A 79 -5.75 -19.56 8.74
C GLY A 79 -7.11 -19.91 9.37
N ALA A 80 -7.67 -19.06 10.23
CA ALA A 80 -9.04 -19.25 10.74
C ALA A 80 -10.06 -19.03 9.61
N ALA A 81 -11.09 -19.89 9.53
CA ALA A 81 -12.19 -19.73 8.59
C ALA A 81 -13.11 -18.57 8.98
N ALA A 82 -13.87 -18.03 8.03
CA ALA A 82 -14.91 -17.04 8.34
C ALA A 82 -15.91 -17.64 9.35
N GLY A 83 -16.27 -16.87 10.37
CA GLY A 83 -17.10 -17.32 11.50
C GLY A 83 -16.34 -18.05 12.62
N GLU A 84 -15.04 -18.31 12.48
CA GLU A 84 -14.23 -18.98 13.51
C GLU A 84 -13.21 -18.04 14.16
N ASN A 85 -13.14 -18.06 15.49
CA ASN A 85 -12.23 -17.23 16.29
C ASN A 85 -12.29 -15.73 15.95
N GLU A 86 -13.47 -15.25 15.59
CA GLU A 86 -13.70 -13.84 15.26
C GLU A 86 -13.62 -12.97 16.52
N SER A 87 -12.89 -11.88 16.38
CA SER A 87 -12.81 -10.79 17.33
C SER A 87 -13.49 -9.57 16.70
N PRO A 88 -14.53 -8.99 17.31
CA PRO A 88 -15.17 -7.79 16.78
C PRO A 88 -14.16 -6.66 16.59
N ARG A 89 -14.27 -5.97 15.46
CA ARG A 89 -13.51 -4.78 15.09
C ARG A 89 -14.49 -3.75 14.54
N TYR A 90 -14.23 -2.48 14.83
CA TYR A 90 -15.12 -1.40 14.41
C TYR A 90 -14.35 -0.54 13.44
N ASN A 91 -14.06 -1.09 12.26
CA ASN A 91 -13.28 -0.46 11.19
C ASN A 91 -11.81 -0.18 11.51
N ALA A 92 -11.30 -0.73 12.62
CA ALA A 92 -9.92 -0.55 13.07
C ALA A 92 -9.41 -1.82 13.77
N MET A 93 -8.18 -2.23 13.48
CA MET A 93 -7.48 -3.32 14.16
C MET A 93 -5.97 -3.09 14.17
N ALA A 94 -5.24 -3.89 14.94
CA ALA A 94 -3.79 -3.96 14.81
C ALA A 94 -3.28 -5.40 14.83
N PHE A 95 -2.12 -5.64 14.24
CA PHE A 95 -1.43 -6.93 14.30
C PHE A 95 0.09 -6.75 14.43
N ASP A 96 0.79 -7.77 14.90
CA ASP A 96 2.26 -7.79 14.96
C ASP A 96 2.84 -8.22 13.61
N ILE A 97 3.63 -7.36 12.97
CA ILE A 97 4.19 -7.56 11.62
C ILE A 97 5.17 -8.74 11.54
N THR A 98 5.78 -9.14 12.65
CA THR A 98 6.79 -10.21 12.67
C THR A 98 6.13 -11.59 12.72
N THR A 99 5.03 -11.70 13.44
CA THR A 99 4.31 -12.96 13.68
C THR A 99 3.02 -13.09 12.89
N GLY A 100 2.41 -11.97 12.47
CA GLY A 100 1.07 -11.90 11.91
C GLY A 100 -0.05 -12.01 12.96
N ALA A 101 0.29 -12.01 14.25
CA ALA A 101 -0.68 -12.20 15.31
C ALA A 101 -1.59 -10.96 15.49
N LEU A 102 -2.90 -11.19 15.55
CA LEU A 102 -3.89 -10.16 15.89
C LEU A 102 -3.61 -9.61 17.30
N LEU A 103 -3.64 -8.29 17.45
CA LEU A 103 -3.48 -7.59 18.73
C LEU A 103 -4.83 -7.12 19.29
N ASP A 104 -4.84 -6.80 20.58
CA ASP A 104 -6.05 -6.39 21.32
C ASP A 104 -6.54 -4.96 21.03
N TRP A 105 -5.78 -4.18 20.25
CA TRP A 105 -6.16 -2.82 19.89
C TRP A 105 -7.42 -2.82 19.00
N ALA A 106 -8.52 -2.31 19.55
CA ALA A 106 -9.84 -2.34 18.93
C ALA A 106 -10.70 -1.14 19.37
N PRO A 107 -10.34 0.11 19.02
CA PRO A 107 -11.20 1.26 19.27
C PRO A 107 -12.56 1.10 18.56
N LYS A 108 -13.63 1.58 19.18
CA LYS A 108 -14.99 1.50 18.63
C LYS A 108 -15.32 2.73 17.79
N VAL A 109 -15.29 2.61 16.46
CA VAL A 109 -15.62 3.70 15.53
C VAL A 109 -16.87 3.35 14.73
N ASN A 110 -17.83 4.26 14.62
CA ASN A 110 -19.16 3.95 14.06
C ASN A 110 -19.28 4.12 12.53
N GLY A 111 -18.18 4.39 11.82
CA GLY A 111 -18.19 4.61 10.38
C GLY A 111 -16.85 4.28 9.76
N LYS A 112 -16.83 4.24 8.43
CA LYS A 112 -15.64 3.97 7.60
C LYS A 112 -14.48 4.88 8.00
N ILE A 113 -13.30 4.30 8.15
CA ILE A 113 -12.07 5.01 8.43
C ILE A 113 -11.20 4.91 7.18
N ASN A 114 -10.90 6.05 6.56
CA ASN A 114 -10.12 6.09 5.31
C ASN A 114 -8.62 6.19 5.56
N ALA A 115 -8.21 6.77 6.70
CA ALA A 115 -6.81 7.11 6.96
C ALA A 115 -6.41 6.79 8.41
N VAL A 116 -5.19 6.31 8.59
CA VAL A 116 -4.52 6.11 9.87
C VAL A 116 -3.10 6.62 9.82
N GLU A 117 -2.75 7.48 10.77
CA GLU A 117 -1.39 7.99 10.91
C GLU A 117 -0.95 7.82 12.37
N ALA A 118 0.32 7.51 12.60
CA ALA A 118 0.82 7.22 13.94
C ALA A 118 1.99 8.14 14.31
N SER A 119 2.01 8.61 15.55
CA SER A 119 3.21 9.29 16.06
C SER A 119 4.41 8.35 16.00
N ALA A 120 5.61 8.88 15.74
CA ALA A 120 6.83 8.08 15.57
C ALA A 120 7.13 7.16 16.77
N ASP A 121 6.65 7.52 17.97
CA ASP A 121 6.77 6.73 19.20
C ASP A 121 5.62 5.74 19.43
N GLY A 122 4.61 5.71 18.56
CA GLY A 122 3.41 4.88 18.64
C GLY A 122 2.45 5.27 19.77
N SER A 123 2.69 6.39 20.45
CA SER A 123 1.87 6.80 21.61
C SER A 123 0.53 7.42 21.23
N THR A 124 0.35 7.80 19.96
CA THR A 124 -0.86 8.41 19.41
C THR A 124 -1.13 7.89 18.02
N ILE A 125 -2.34 7.41 17.80
CA ILE A 125 -2.84 6.97 16.49
C ILE A 125 -3.96 7.91 16.10
N TYR A 126 -3.80 8.61 14.98
CA TYR A 126 -4.76 9.51 14.38
C TYR A 126 -5.61 8.75 13.38
N LEU A 127 -6.92 9.02 13.39
CA LEU A 127 -7.89 8.34 12.53
C LEU A 127 -8.65 9.41 11.74
N GLY A 128 -8.74 9.25 10.42
CA GLY A 128 -9.49 10.11 9.50
C GLY A 128 -10.54 9.30 8.74
N GLY A 129 -11.77 9.82 8.62
CA GLY A 129 -12.81 9.08 7.91
C GLY A 129 -14.19 9.71 7.91
N ASN A 130 -15.21 8.87 7.70
CA ASN A 130 -16.61 9.24 7.67
C ASN A 130 -17.36 8.74 8.93
N PHE A 131 -16.80 8.99 10.12
CA PHE A 131 -17.42 8.62 11.41
C PHE A 131 -17.91 9.83 12.21
N THR A 132 -18.78 9.57 13.18
CA THR A 132 -19.36 10.58 14.10
C THR A 132 -19.19 10.22 15.58
N SER A 133 -18.64 9.04 15.89
CA SER A 133 -18.24 8.66 17.24
C SER A 133 -17.01 7.77 17.31
N VAL A 134 -16.28 7.90 18.42
CA VAL A 134 -15.16 7.02 18.81
C VAL A 134 -15.33 6.68 20.28
N ASN A 135 -15.36 5.39 20.61
CA ASN A 135 -15.60 4.86 21.95
C ASN A 135 -16.84 5.47 22.63
N ASP A 136 -17.93 5.55 21.87
CA ASP A 136 -19.24 6.09 22.30
C ASP A 136 -19.25 7.59 22.64
N GLU A 137 -18.18 8.32 22.34
CA GLU A 137 -18.12 9.78 22.44
C GLU A 137 -18.24 10.44 21.06
N SER A 138 -18.90 11.60 20.99
CA SER A 138 -19.04 12.36 19.75
C SER A 138 -17.68 12.89 19.25
N VAL A 139 -17.30 12.48 18.04
CA VAL A 139 -16.09 12.90 17.32
C VAL A 139 -16.40 12.91 15.84
N TYR A 140 -16.21 14.04 15.17
CA TYR A 140 -16.56 14.14 13.75
C TYR A 140 -15.32 14.04 12.90
N ARG A 141 -15.25 12.94 12.12
CA ARG A 141 -14.35 12.73 10.98
C ARG A 141 -12.85 12.60 11.27
N VAL A 142 -12.37 13.10 12.41
CA VAL A 142 -10.95 13.06 12.81
C VAL A 142 -10.84 12.79 14.31
N ALA A 143 -10.04 11.81 14.70
CA ALA A 143 -9.84 11.43 16.09
C ALA A 143 -8.38 11.11 16.39
N ALA A 144 -8.04 11.06 17.68
CA ALA A 144 -6.79 10.50 18.16
C ALA A 144 -7.10 9.47 19.26
N VAL A 145 -6.38 8.35 19.25
CA VAL A 145 -6.41 7.32 20.30
C VAL A 145 -4.98 6.97 20.72
N ASP A 146 -4.80 6.36 21.88
CA ASP A 146 -3.51 5.81 22.29
C ASP A 146 -3.29 4.38 21.78
N ALA A 147 -2.12 3.80 22.07
CA ALA A 147 -1.77 2.43 21.74
C ALA A 147 -2.65 1.35 22.42
N ALA A 148 -3.49 1.73 23.40
CA ALA A 148 -4.50 0.87 24.00
C ALA A 148 -5.90 1.10 23.40
N GLY A 149 -6.04 2.01 22.43
CA GLY A 149 -7.31 2.34 21.77
C GLY A 149 -8.16 3.33 22.55
N LYS A 150 -7.65 3.93 23.64
CA LYS A 150 -8.37 4.94 24.40
C LYS A 150 -8.26 6.29 23.71
N ARG A 151 -9.37 7.02 23.65
CA ARG A 151 -9.42 8.35 23.04
C ARG A 151 -8.45 9.33 23.71
N LYS A 152 -7.76 10.12 22.89
CA LYS A 152 -6.97 11.29 23.28
C LYS A 152 -7.64 12.59 22.79
N PRO A 153 -7.43 13.72 23.48
CA PRO A 153 -7.88 15.02 22.99
C PRO A 153 -7.23 15.36 21.65
N LEU A 154 -8.03 15.87 20.72
CA LEU A 154 -7.58 16.44 19.45
C LEU A 154 -8.46 17.65 19.13
N GLY A 155 -7.85 18.82 18.92
CA GLY A 155 -8.53 20.08 18.60
C GLY A 155 -9.05 20.18 17.17
N ALA A 156 -9.52 19.08 16.58
CA ALA A 156 -9.93 18.99 15.18
C ALA A 156 -11.32 18.34 15.07
N SER A 157 -12.18 18.95 14.26
CA SER A 157 -13.50 18.42 13.90
C SER A 157 -13.82 18.89 12.49
N ALA A 158 -13.79 18.00 11.50
CA ALA A 158 -14.09 18.35 10.12
C ALA A 158 -15.60 18.19 9.84
N ASN A 159 -16.16 19.01 8.95
CA ASN A 159 -17.57 18.94 8.57
C ASN A 159 -17.85 17.98 7.38
N GLY A 160 -16.81 17.38 6.81
CA GLY A 160 -16.89 16.42 5.72
C GLY A 160 -15.83 15.34 5.90
N THR A 161 -15.87 14.33 5.03
CA THR A 161 -14.98 13.17 5.09
C THR A 161 -13.52 13.58 5.03
N VAL A 162 -12.71 12.99 5.90
CA VAL A 162 -11.24 13.02 5.83
C VAL A 162 -10.78 11.75 5.13
N MET A 163 -9.99 11.94 4.08
CA MET A 163 -9.50 10.88 3.20
C MET A 163 -8.07 10.49 3.52
N ASP A 164 -7.25 11.43 3.99
CA ASP A 164 -5.84 11.18 4.32
C ASP A 164 -5.35 12.09 5.45
N LEU A 165 -4.33 11.63 6.17
CA LEU A 165 -3.68 12.26 7.30
C LEU A 165 -2.17 12.11 7.18
N GLU A 166 -1.41 13.17 7.49
CA GLU A 166 0.05 13.11 7.51
C GLU A 166 0.60 13.97 8.65
N LEU A 167 1.60 13.48 9.36
CA LEU A 167 2.32 14.25 10.39
C LEU A 167 3.50 15.01 9.77
N SER A 168 3.76 16.22 10.26
CA SER A 168 5.06 16.84 10.00
C SER A 168 6.20 15.96 10.56
N PRO A 169 7.40 15.96 9.96
CA PRO A 169 8.53 15.15 10.44
C PRO A 169 8.89 15.35 11.92
N ASP A 170 8.58 16.52 12.50
CA ASP A 170 8.78 16.82 13.92
C ASP A 170 7.60 16.44 14.83
N GLY A 171 6.53 15.87 14.28
CA GLY A 171 5.30 15.48 14.97
C GLY A 171 4.47 16.64 15.53
N SER A 172 4.75 17.88 15.14
CA SER A 172 4.10 19.08 15.70
C SER A 172 2.78 19.44 15.02
N THR A 173 2.61 19.05 13.74
CA THR A 173 1.47 19.43 12.90
C THR A 173 0.85 18.19 12.28
N LEU A 174 -0.48 18.06 12.36
CA LEU A 174 -1.26 17.08 11.61
C LEU A 174 -1.90 17.77 10.41
N TYR A 175 -1.58 17.30 9.21
CA TYR A 175 -2.20 17.69 7.95
C TYR A 175 -3.37 16.76 7.63
N LEU A 176 -4.40 17.31 6.99
CA LEU A 176 -5.63 16.61 6.65
C LEU A 176 -6.01 16.91 5.21
N GLY A 177 -6.34 15.88 4.44
CA GLY A 177 -6.93 15.96 3.10
C GLY A 177 -8.31 15.29 3.07
N GLY A 178 -9.25 15.81 2.29
CA GLY A 178 -10.57 15.19 2.14
C GLY A 178 -11.57 16.00 1.32
N SER A 179 -12.85 15.89 1.68
CA SER A 179 -13.98 16.61 1.05
C SER A 179 -14.58 17.71 1.94
N PHE A 180 -14.03 17.94 3.12
CA PHE A 180 -14.51 18.94 4.06
C PHE A 180 -14.33 20.38 3.56
N THR A 181 -15.11 21.31 4.10
CA THR A 181 -14.99 22.76 3.82
C THR A 181 -14.61 23.56 5.05
N GLN A 182 -14.62 22.93 6.23
CA GLN A 182 -14.27 23.53 7.51
C GLN A 182 -13.58 22.52 8.43
N ILE A 183 -12.62 23.02 9.22
CA ILE A 183 -12.13 22.35 10.43
C ILE A 183 -12.49 23.25 11.61
N ASN A 184 -13.28 22.73 12.54
CA ASN A 184 -13.99 23.49 13.56
C ASN A 184 -14.81 24.62 12.90
N SER A 185 -14.57 25.88 13.25
CA SER A 185 -15.19 27.06 12.64
C SER A 185 -14.30 27.77 11.60
N SER A 186 -13.17 27.18 11.23
CA SER A 186 -12.22 27.76 10.27
C SER A 186 -12.44 27.18 8.88
N ALA A 187 -12.64 28.03 7.88
CA ALA A 187 -12.78 27.64 6.48
C ALA A 187 -11.52 26.95 5.97
N ARG A 188 -11.62 25.69 5.57
CA ARG A 188 -10.52 24.86 5.05
C ARG A 188 -11.10 24.04 3.90
N GLN A 189 -10.87 24.50 2.68
CA GLN A 189 -11.45 23.87 1.50
C GLN A 189 -10.61 22.63 1.14
N ARG A 190 -11.09 21.45 1.54
CA ARG A 190 -10.55 20.11 1.25
C ARG A 190 -9.17 19.77 1.81
N ALA A 191 -8.38 20.76 2.22
CA ALA A 191 -7.14 20.54 2.95
C ALA A 191 -6.97 21.55 4.10
N GLY A 192 -6.34 21.11 5.18
CA GLY A 192 -6.11 21.92 6.38
C GLY A 192 -5.11 21.26 7.31
N ALA A 193 -4.72 21.96 8.38
CA ALA A 193 -3.80 21.40 9.36
C ALA A 193 -4.06 21.91 10.78
N VAL A 194 -3.64 21.12 11.77
CA VAL A 194 -3.78 21.40 13.20
C VAL A 194 -2.43 21.29 13.89
N ASP A 195 -2.08 22.31 14.68
CA ASP A 195 -0.94 22.29 15.59
C ASP A 195 -1.30 21.42 16.80
N LEU A 196 -0.58 20.32 16.99
CA LEU A 196 -0.88 19.29 17.99
C LEU A 196 -0.48 19.72 19.41
N LYS A 197 0.39 20.70 19.56
CA LYS A 197 0.80 21.24 20.86
C LYS A 197 -0.27 22.17 21.43
N THR A 198 -0.83 23.02 20.58
CA THR A 198 -1.82 24.04 20.95
C THR A 198 -3.25 23.57 20.71
N ASN A 199 -3.45 22.48 19.96
CA ASN A 199 -4.74 21.97 19.52
C ASN A 199 -5.54 23.03 18.75
N LYS A 200 -4.87 23.75 17.84
CA LYS A 200 -5.49 24.82 17.03
C LYS A 200 -5.27 24.58 15.55
N VAL A 201 -6.27 24.92 14.75
CA VAL A 201 -6.14 24.96 13.29
C VAL A 201 -5.06 26.00 12.92
N THR A 202 -4.09 25.60 12.10
CA THR A 202 -2.95 26.43 11.67
C THR A 202 -3.35 27.40 10.56
N SER A 203 -2.44 28.22 10.03
CA SER A 203 -2.73 29.09 8.86
C SER A 203 -2.76 28.35 7.52
N PHE A 204 -2.40 27.06 7.46
CA PHE A 204 -2.43 26.27 6.23
C PHE A 204 -3.86 26.15 5.69
N ALA A 205 -4.15 26.84 4.59
CA ALA A 205 -5.52 27.00 4.06
C ALA A 205 -5.56 27.15 2.52
N PRO A 206 -5.04 26.18 1.74
CA PRO A 206 -5.17 26.19 0.28
C PRO A 206 -6.65 26.25 -0.15
N GLN A 207 -6.95 26.92 -1.26
CA GLN A 207 -8.28 26.88 -1.88
C GLN A 207 -8.29 25.81 -2.96
N VAL A 208 -8.67 24.59 -2.62
CA VAL A 208 -8.73 23.46 -3.56
C VAL A 208 -10.12 23.40 -4.19
N ASP A 209 -10.21 23.54 -5.51
CA ASP A 209 -11.48 23.62 -6.25
C ASP A 209 -11.93 22.26 -6.79
N ASP A 210 -13.24 22.03 -6.79
CA ASP A 210 -13.89 20.78 -7.24
C ASP A 210 -13.50 19.49 -6.48
N SER A 211 -14.35 18.47 -6.61
CA SER A 211 -14.15 17.10 -6.10
C SER A 211 -13.55 17.02 -4.68
N LEU A 212 -12.39 16.36 -4.49
CA LEU A 212 -11.77 16.09 -3.19
C LEU A 212 -10.24 15.91 -3.27
N VAL A 213 -9.57 16.11 -2.13
CA VAL A 213 -8.17 15.70 -1.89
C VAL A 213 -8.19 14.26 -1.36
N ARG A 214 -7.55 13.34 -2.08
CA ARG A 214 -7.47 11.91 -1.74
C ARG A 214 -6.27 11.60 -0.87
N SER A 215 -5.14 12.24 -1.13
CA SER A 215 -3.89 12.01 -0.40
C SER A 215 -3.15 13.32 -0.12
N ILE A 216 -2.44 13.35 1.00
CA ILE A 216 -1.61 14.46 1.46
C ILE A 216 -0.31 13.90 2.03
N THR A 217 0.83 14.47 1.65
CA THR A 217 2.12 14.09 2.24
C THR A 217 3.01 15.31 2.47
N VAL A 218 4.01 15.19 3.34
CA VAL A 218 4.93 16.27 3.72
C VAL A 218 6.34 15.91 3.26
N ALA A 219 7.08 16.88 2.72
CA ALA A 219 8.48 16.65 2.35
C ALA A 219 9.30 16.23 3.58
N ALA A 220 10.25 15.29 3.41
CA ALA A 220 11.07 14.76 4.50
C ALA A 220 11.89 15.84 5.24
N ASP A 221 12.26 16.93 4.56
CA ASP A 221 12.94 18.09 5.14
C ASP A 221 11.98 19.14 5.73
N ASN A 222 10.68 18.84 5.74
CA ASN A 222 9.58 19.69 6.21
C ASN A 222 9.42 20.99 5.39
N SER A 223 9.96 21.08 4.16
CA SER A 223 9.93 22.30 3.34
C SER A 223 8.62 22.56 2.61
N ALA A 224 7.76 21.55 2.46
CA ALA A 224 6.56 21.63 1.63
C ALA A 224 5.51 20.58 2.01
N VAL A 225 4.30 20.73 1.48
CA VAL A 225 3.20 19.76 1.55
C VAL A 225 2.73 19.48 0.13
N ALA A 226 2.48 18.23 -0.23
CA ALA A 226 1.83 17.88 -1.48
C ALA A 226 0.43 17.35 -1.23
N ILE A 227 -0.49 17.69 -2.12
CA ILE A 227 -1.85 17.15 -2.13
C ILE A 227 -2.13 16.51 -3.49
N GLY A 228 -2.84 15.38 -3.47
CA GLY A 228 -3.24 14.61 -4.65
C GLY A 228 -4.71 14.24 -4.53
N GLY A 229 -5.43 14.20 -5.65
CA GLY A 229 -6.82 13.82 -5.67
C GLY A 229 -7.47 14.03 -7.03
N SER A 230 -8.74 14.39 -7.02
CA SER A 230 -9.57 14.54 -8.22
C SER A 230 -9.97 16.00 -8.48
N PHE A 231 -9.32 16.95 -7.81
CA PHE A 231 -9.56 18.40 -7.90
C PHE A 231 -8.97 19.00 -9.18
N THR A 232 -9.54 20.10 -9.67
CA THR A 232 -9.17 20.68 -10.98
C THR A 232 -8.22 21.88 -10.87
N SER A 233 -8.17 22.55 -9.71
CA SER A 233 -7.25 23.66 -9.47
C SER A 233 -7.04 23.92 -7.99
N VAL A 234 -5.96 24.66 -7.69
CA VAL A 234 -5.68 25.22 -6.36
C VAL A 234 -5.39 26.70 -6.50
N ASP A 235 -6.01 27.52 -5.66
CA ASP A 235 -5.92 28.99 -5.69
C ASP A 235 -6.25 29.57 -7.09
N GLY A 236 -7.17 28.91 -7.82
CA GLY A 236 -7.57 29.26 -9.19
C GLY A 236 -6.56 28.91 -10.29
N SER A 237 -5.46 28.20 -9.98
CA SER A 237 -4.43 27.82 -10.94
C SER A 237 -4.64 26.41 -11.50
N SER A 238 -4.67 26.27 -12.82
CA SER A 238 -4.73 24.97 -13.52
C SER A 238 -3.39 24.23 -13.58
N ASP A 239 -2.31 24.82 -13.04
CA ASP A 239 -1.03 24.17 -12.81
C ASP A 239 -1.12 23.14 -11.68
N ALA A 240 -2.22 23.16 -10.92
CA ALA A 240 -2.53 22.24 -9.84
C ALA A 240 -3.72 21.35 -10.22
N TYR A 241 -3.57 20.54 -11.27
CA TYR A 241 -4.65 19.70 -11.80
C TYR A 241 -4.49 18.25 -11.30
N GLY A 242 -5.25 17.90 -10.27
CA GLY A 242 -5.15 16.60 -9.59
C GLY A 242 -4.03 16.49 -8.58
N ILE A 243 -2.97 17.31 -8.72
CA ILE A 243 -1.82 17.34 -7.82
C ILE A 243 -1.32 18.76 -7.62
N ALA A 244 -0.85 19.08 -6.41
CA ALA A 244 -0.25 20.37 -6.09
C ALA A 244 0.86 20.22 -5.05
N VAL A 245 1.88 21.06 -5.14
CA VAL A 245 2.86 21.29 -4.06
C VAL A 245 2.54 22.64 -3.43
N LEU A 246 2.54 22.70 -2.11
CA LEU A 246 2.10 23.83 -1.31
C LEU A 246 3.20 24.25 -0.34
N GLU A 247 3.31 25.55 -0.12
CA GLU A 247 4.08 26.11 0.98
C GLU A 247 3.42 25.80 2.33
N LYS A 248 4.14 26.04 3.43
CA LYS A 248 3.62 25.76 4.78
C LYS A 248 2.42 26.60 5.20
N ASP A 249 2.15 27.72 4.54
CA ASP A 249 0.95 28.51 4.72
C ASP A 249 -0.21 28.08 3.81
N GLY A 250 0.01 27.10 2.92
CA GLY A 250 -0.97 26.57 1.99
C GLY A 250 -0.97 27.26 0.63
N SER A 251 -0.12 28.27 0.39
CA SER A 251 -0.02 28.88 -0.94
C SER A 251 0.56 27.92 -1.97
N LEU A 252 0.04 27.97 -3.19
CA LEU A 252 0.50 27.12 -4.29
C LEU A 252 1.97 27.41 -4.67
N ARG A 253 2.79 26.35 -4.66
CA ARG A 253 4.11 26.33 -5.30
C ARG A 253 3.95 25.85 -6.74
N HIS A 254 4.31 26.70 -7.70
CA HIS A 254 4.28 26.33 -9.12
C HIS A 254 5.42 25.34 -9.44
N THR A 255 5.06 24.20 -10.02
CA THR A 255 5.97 23.12 -10.41
C THR A 255 5.58 22.58 -11.79
N ASN A 256 6.45 21.76 -12.39
CA ASN A 256 6.25 21.19 -13.72
C ASN A 256 5.41 19.89 -13.72
N ILE A 257 4.93 19.40 -12.57
CA ILE A 257 4.25 18.09 -12.49
C ILE A 257 3.04 18.03 -13.44
N SER A 258 2.15 19.01 -13.37
CA SER A 258 0.94 19.06 -14.21
C SER A 258 1.17 19.45 -15.67
N SER A 259 2.43 19.63 -16.09
CA SER A 259 2.80 19.64 -17.51
C SER A 259 2.91 18.22 -18.11
N VAL A 260 3.03 17.20 -17.26
CA VAL A 260 3.17 15.79 -17.63
C VAL A 260 1.99 14.96 -17.14
N ILE A 261 1.57 15.16 -15.89
CA ILE A 261 0.56 14.33 -15.21
C ILE A 261 -0.66 15.18 -14.86
N ARG A 262 -1.80 14.89 -15.47
CA ARG A 262 -3.07 15.60 -15.28
C ARG A 262 -4.18 14.58 -15.05
N ASN A 263 -4.44 14.29 -13.79
CA ASN A 263 -5.44 13.30 -13.37
C ASN A 263 -6.44 13.95 -12.42
N ALA A 264 -7.59 14.37 -12.93
CA ALA A 264 -8.67 14.92 -12.13
C ALA A 264 -10.03 14.63 -12.77
N GLY A 265 -11.10 15.02 -12.07
CA GLY A 265 -12.47 14.76 -12.51
C GLY A 265 -13.09 13.54 -11.81
N SER A 266 -14.25 13.10 -12.28
CA SER A 266 -15.01 12.03 -11.61
C SER A 266 -14.43 10.64 -11.88
N ASN A 267 -13.70 10.46 -12.99
CA ASN A 267 -13.16 9.18 -13.43
C ASN A 267 -11.63 9.20 -13.59
N SER A 268 -10.96 10.14 -12.91
CA SER A 268 -9.50 10.16 -12.79
C SER A 268 -9.06 10.89 -11.52
N GLY A 269 -7.88 10.54 -11.02
CA GLY A 269 -7.30 11.18 -9.86
C GLY A 269 -5.92 10.64 -9.51
N ILE A 270 -5.21 11.40 -8.69
CA ILE A 270 -4.06 10.90 -7.95
C ILE A 270 -4.58 10.15 -6.72
N MET A 271 -4.15 8.90 -6.55
CA MET A 271 -4.68 8.00 -5.52
C MET A 271 -3.89 8.10 -4.22
N SER A 272 -2.56 8.00 -4.29
CA SER A 272 -1.67 8.08 -3.14
C SER A 272 -0.48 8.98 -3.44
N LEU A 273 -0.01 9.68 -2.41
CA LEU A 273 1.25 10.41 -2.39
C LEU A 273 2.06 9.95 -1.18
N LYS A 274 3.34 9.63 -1.40
CA LYS A 274 4.30 9.40 -0.32
C LYS A 274 5.58 10.15 -0.60
N SER A 275 6.43 10.32 0.40
CA SER A 275 7.71 11.01 0.22
C SER A 275 8.87 10.30 0.91
N ASP A 276 10.06 10.49 0.34
CA ASP A 276 11.31 10.16 1.00
C ASP A 276 12.37 11.22 0.66
N SER A 277 13.62 10.98 1.05
CA SER A 277 14.74 11.89 0.74
C SER A 277 15.04 12.09 -0.75
N ARG A 278 14.48 11.27 -1.64
CA ARG A 278 14.68 11.32 -3.11
C ARG A 278 13.58 12.11 -3.82
N GLY A 279 12.37 12.20 -3.26
CA GLY A 279 11.33 13.01 -3.87
C GLY A 279 9.91 12.73 -3.39
N LEU A 280 8.97 13.24 -4.17
CA LEU A 280 7.53 13.03 -4.03
C LEU A 280 7.12 11.90 -4.96
N TYR A 281 6.59 10.81 -4.42
CA TYR A 281 6.01 9.72 -5.19
C TYR A 281 4.51 9.94 -5.34
N GLY A 282 3.96 9.54 -6.47
CA GLY A 282 2.51 9.52 -6.65
C GLY A 282 2.05 8.37 -7.54
N THR A 283 0.79 7.98 -7.32
CA THR A 283 0.09 6.96 -8.09
C THR A 283 -1.19 7.51 -8.70
N GLY A 284 -1.61 6.98 -9.84
CA GLY A 284 -2.78 7.49 -10.55
C GLY A 284 -3.65 6.38 -11.13
N TYR A 285 -4.93 6.74 -11.30
CA TYR A 285 -5.89 6.01 -12.14
C TYR A 285 -6.47 6.96 -13.19
N SER A 286 -6.85 6.44 -14.35
CA SER A 286 -7.27 7.31 -15.44
C SER A 286 -8.22 6.65 -16.45
N GLN A 287 -9.48 7.08 -16.43
CA GLN A 287 -10.39 6.95 -17.57
C GLN A 287 -10.50 8.24 -18.39
N GLU A 288 -10.13 9.39 -17.81
CA GLU A 288 -10.18 10.71 -18.45
C GLU A 288 -8.93 11.59 -18.21
N GLY A 289 -8.00 11.12 -17.37
CA GLY A 289 -6.73 11.76 -17.10
C GLY A 289 -5.65 11.36 -18.10
N THR A 290 -4.38 11.57 -17.73
CA THR A 290 -3.26 11.29 -18.62
C THR A 290 -2.46 10.05 -18.24
N PHE A 291 -2.46 9.67 -16.96
CA PHE A 291 -1.48 8.72 -16.40
C PHE A 291 -2.10 7.61 -15.55
N GLU A 292 -1.59 6.40 -15.73
CA GLU A 292 -1.73 5.29 -14.78
C GLU A 292 -0.32 4.79 -14.44
N GLY A 293 -0.14 4.23 -13.24
CA GLY A 293 1.16 3.79 -12.75
C GLY A 293 1.69 4.66 -11.62
N MET A 294 3.03 4.70 -11.51
CA MET A 294 3.75 5.41 -10.44
C MET A 294 4.77 6.39 -11.01
N PHE A 295 4.92 7.54 -10.39
CA PHE A 295 5.99 8.50 -10.69
C PHE A 295 6.71 8.96 -9.43
N ARG A 296 7.91 9.52 -9.61
CA ARG A 296 8.60 10.36 -8.63
C ARG A 296 8.93 11.73 -9.23
N ALA A 297 8.65 12.77 -8.48
CA ALA A 297 8.86 14.16 -8.86
C ALA A 297 9.77 14.90 -7.86
N SER A 298 10.48 15.91 -8.36
CA SER A 298 11.18 16.88 -7.52
C SER A 298 10.19 17.77 -6.74
N TRP A 299 10.40 17.93 -5.43
CA TRP A 299 9.66 18.88 -4.59
C TRP A 299 9.84 20.35 -4.99
N THR A 300 10.92 20.67 -5.70
CA THR A 300 11.27 22.05 -6.07
C THR A 300 10.83 22.38 -7.49
N THR A 301 11.17 21.53 -8.46
CA THR A 301 10.89 21.82 -9.87
C THR A 301 9.65 21.10 -10.38
N GLY A 302 9.24 19.99 -9.76
CA GLY A 302 8.22 19.10 -10.28
C GLY A 302 8.64 18.23 -11.46
N ASP A 303 9.93 18.24 -11.82
CA ASP A 303 10.43 17.38 -12.89
C ASP A 303 10.33 15.91 -12.46
N ILE A 304 9.83 15.07 -13.37
CA ILE A 304 9.69 13.63 -13.14
C ILE A 304 11.05 12.96 -13.37
N ASP A 305 11.58 12.27 -12.36
CA ASP A 305 12.88 11.58 -12.43
C ASP A 305 12.76 10.05 -12.36
N LEU A 306 11.54 9.55 -12.18
CA LEU A 306 11.18 8.14 -12.25
C LEU A 306 9.71 8.01 -12.70
N MET A 307 9.44 7.21 -13.73
CA MET A 307 8.09 6.97 -14.24
C MET A 307 7.94 5.49 -14.59
N ALA A 308 7.18 4.77 -13.75
CA ALA A 308 6.66 3.44 -14.06
C ALA A 308 5.37 3.61 -14.86
N ASP A 309 5.52 3.82 -16.18
CA ASP A 309 4.42 3.85 -17.15
C ASP A 309 3.91 2.42 -17.37
N CYS A 310 3.08 1.97 -16.43
CA CYS A 310 2.39 0.70 -16.47
C CYS A 310 0.88 0.93 -16.39
N HIS A 311 0.13 0.36 -17.32
CA HIS A 311 -1.31 0.52 -17.43
C HIS A 311 -2.06 -0.32 -16.40
N GLY A 312 -3.18 0.23 -15.94
CA GLY A 312 -4.01 -0.27 -14.85
C GLY A 312 -3.93 0.63 -13.62
N ASP A 313 -5.09 0.83 -12.98
CA ASP A 313 -5.23 1.64 -11.77
C ASP A 313 -4.13 1.35 -10.75
N THR A 314 -3.55 2.40 -10.19
CA THR A 314 -2.51 2.29 -9.17
C THR A 314 -2.94 3.02 -7.92
N TYR A 315 -3.01 2.29 -6.80
CA TYR A 315 -3.69 2.74 -5.59
C TYR A 315 -2.73 3.31 -4.56
N ASP A 316 -1.61 2.63 -4.31
CA ASP A 316 -0.69 3.01 -3.25
C ASP A 316 0.77 2.67 -3.58
N VAL A 317 1.69 3.35 -2.91
CA VAL A 317 3.13 3.29 -3.17
C VAL A 317 3.93 3.25 -1.88
N LEU A 318 4.82 2.28 -1.75
CA LEU A 318 5.78 2.17 -0.66
C LEU A 318 7.21 2.30 -1.20
N PRO A 319 7.84 3.49 -1.10
CA PRO A 319 9.24 3.65 -1.44
C PRO A 319 10.13 3.00 -0.36
N THR A 320 10.96 2.04 -0.75
CA THR A 320 12.06 1.51 0.07
C THR A 320 13.41 1.88 -0.55
N ASN A 321 14.53 1.47 0.06
CA ASN A 321 15.87 1.83 -0.43
C ASN A 321 16.09 1.45 -1.90
N ASP A 322 15.91 0.18 -2.25
CA ASP A 322 16.26 -0.34 -3.59
C ASP A 322 15.03 -0.67 -4.45
N VAL A 323 13.87 -0.85 -3.83
CA VAL A 323 12.63 -1.26 -4.48
C VAL A 323 11.48 -0.32 -4.10
N VAL A 324 10.61 0.01 -5.05
CA VAL A 324 9.34 0.66 -4.79
C VAL A 324 8.25 -0.38 -4.97
N TYR A 325 7.50 -0.67 -3.90
CA TYR A 325 6.40 -1.63 -3.92
C TYR A 325 5.08 -0.90 -4.14
N ILE A 326 4.22 -1.48 -4.98
CA ILE A 326 2.99 -0.84 -5.45
C ILE A 326 1.81 -1.75 -5.13
N ALA A 327 0.70 -1.14 -4.71
CA ALA A 327 -0.64 -1.74 -4.73
C ALA A 327 -1.39 -1.25 -5.97
N SER A 328 -1.91 -2.16 -6.78
CA SER A 328 -2.39 -1.82 -8.12
C SER A 328 -3.44 -2.80 -8.68
N HIS A 329 -3.85 -2.53 -9.92
CA HIS A 329 -4.57 -3.40 -10.85
C HIS A 329 -3.82 -3.44 -12.19
N THR A 330 -2.49 -3.54 -12.15
CA THR A 330 -1.64 -3.36 -13.33
C THR A 330 -1.77 -4.54 -14.29
N HIS A 331 -2.00 -4.29 -15.57
CA HIS A 331 -2.08 -5.33 -16.60
C HIS A 331 -1.02 -5.21 -17.70
N ASP A 332 -0.36 -4.06 -17.86
CA ASP A 332 0.69 -3.88 -18.88
C ASP A 332 1.85 -3.02 -18.36
N CYS A 333 3.07 -3.55 -18.39
CA CYS A 333 4.30 -2.81 -18.10
C CYS A 333 5.27 -2.78 -19.29
N SER A 334 4.78 -3.08 -20.50
CA SER A 334 5.63 -3.23 -21.68
C SER A 334 6.32 -1.92 -22.11
N ASN A 335 5.74 -0.76 -21.79
CA ASN A 335 6.33 0.57 -22.06
C ASN A 335 7.65 0.79 -21.30
N ILE A 336 7.86 0.11 -20.17
CA ILE A 336 9.14 0.14 -19.44
C ILE A 336 9.94 -1.16 -19.58
N GLY A 337 9.50 -2.07 -20.45
CA GLY A 337 10.15 -3.35 -20.71
C GLY A 337 9.86 -4.45 -19.67
N GLY A 338 8.80 -4.29 -18.87
CA GLY A 338 8.27 -5.34 -17.99
C GLY A 338 7.35 -6.32 -18.73
N PHE A 339 6.47 -6.97 -17.97
CA PHE A 339 5.47 -7.91 -18.51
C PHE A 339 4.52 -7.25 -19.52
N SER A 340 4.01 -8.07 -20.44
CA SER A 340 3.09 -7.64 -21.50
C SER A 340 1.66 -7.53 -21.03
N ASP A 341 0.85 -6.77 -21.78
CA ASP A 341 -0.59 -6.60 -21.55
C ASP A 341 -1.35 -7.94 -21.38
N GLY A 342 -1.89 -8.12 -20.18
CA GLY A 342 -2.69 -9.26 -19.74
C GLY A 342 -4.19 -9.00 -19.67
N GLU A 343 -4.68 -7.80 -20.02
CA GLU A 343 -6.09 -7.41 -19.82
C GLU A 343 -7.05 -8.38 -20.51
N GLN A 344 -6.77 -8.74 -21.76
CA GLN A 344 -7.63 -9.61 -22.56
C GLN A 344 -7.74 -11.04 -22.02
N SER A 345 -6.74 -11.49 -21.27
CA SER A 345 -6.74 -12.78 -20.57
C SER A 345 -7.19 -12.68 -19.11
N GLY A 346 -7.61 -11.49 -18.66
CA GLY A 346 -7.98 -11.23 -17.27
C GLY A 346 -6.82 -11.34 -16.30
N THR A 347 -5.59 -11.13 -16.76
CA THR A 347 -4.37 -11.23 -15.95
C THR A 347 -4.00 -9.85 -15.43
N TYR A 348 -4.16 -9.66 -14.11
CA TYR A 348 -3.88 -8.41 -13.41
C TYR A 348 -2.92 -8.65 -12.24
N HIS A 349 -1.96 -7.75 -12.07
CA HIS A 349 -0.98 -7.77 -11.01
C HIS A 349 -1.32 -6.72 -9.95
N HIS A 350 -1.66 -7.21 -8.76
CA HIS A 350 -2.12 -6.38 -7.66
C HIS A 350 -1.03 -5.95 -6.68
N ALA A 351 0.16 -6.52 -6.86
CA ALA A 351 1.38 -6.12 -6.19
C ALA A 351 2.52 -6.16 -7.22
N VAL A 352 3.22 -5.04 -7.37
CA VAL A 352 4.33 -4.90 -8.34
C VAL A 352 5.51 -4.23 -7.67
N GLY A 353 6.73 -4.72 -7.95
CA GLY A 353 7.98 -4.12 -7.50
C GLY A 353 8.74 -3.45 -8.64
N PHE A 354 9.23 -2.23 -8.40
CA PHE A 354 10.05 -1.45 -9.34
C PHE A 354 11.42 -1.10 -8.74
N SER A 355 12.44 -0.94 -9.57
CA SER A 355 13.71 -0.36 -9.12
C SER A 355 13.48 1.07 -8.62
N SER A 356 14.14 1.44 -7.53
CA SER A 356 13.98 2.78 -6.93
C SER A 356 14.75 3.90 -7.64
N THR A 357 15.53 3.53 -8.65
CA THR A 357 16.26 4.42 -9.56
C THR A 357 15.90 4.10 -11.00
N ALA A 358 16.01 5.10 -11.88
CA ALA A 358 15.84 4.89 -13.31
C ALA A 358 16.96 4.00 -13.86
N THR A 359 16.57 2.99 -14.63
CA THR A 359 17.47 2.02 -15.29
C THR A 359 17.35 2.05 -16.81
N GLY A 360 16.38 2.81 -17.34
CA GLY A 360 16.13 2.98 -18.75
C GLY A 360 15.25 4.18 -19.02
N THR A 361 14.58 4.16 -20.17
CA THR A 361 13.61 5.17 -20.57
C THR A 361 12.32 4.51 -21.00
N VAL A 362 11.20 5.18 -20.73
CA VAL A 362 9.89 4.79 -21.24
C VAL A 362 9.94 4.71 -22.77
N ARG A 363 9.35 3.66 -23.33
CA ARG A 363 9.21 3.41 -24.77
C ARG A 363 7.95 4.11 -25.28
N SER A 364 7.83 4.24 -26.60
CA SER A 364 6.62 4.84 -27.19
C SER A 364 5.42 3.94 -26.92
N ASN A 365 4.35 4.55 -26.40
CA ASN A 365 3.10 3.86 -26.11
C ASN A 365 2.43 3.40 -27.42
N THR A 366 1.90 2.18 -27.41
CA THR A 366 1.13 1.62 -28.54
C THR A 366 -0.32 1.31 -28.19
N ALA A 367 -0.69 1.38 -26.91
CA ALA A 367 -2.04 1.15 -26.42
C ALA A 367 -2.93 2.37 -26.70
N ARG A 368 -4.14 2.12 -27.22
CA ARG A 368 -5.10 3.19 -27.52
C ARG A 368 -5.71 3.72 -26.23
N GLY A 369 -5.76 5.05 -26.09
CA GLY A 369 -6.36 5.71 -24.91
C GLY A 369 -5.35 6.13 -23.86
N TYR A 370 -4.12 5.64 -23.95
CA TYR A 370 -3.01 6.01 -23.09
C TYR A 370 -2.13 7.10 -23.71
N SER A 371 -1.57 7.96 -22.86
CA SER A 371 -0.61 8.99 -23.26
C SER A 371 0.73 8.35 -23.66
N ASP A 372 1.52 9.04 -24.48
CA ASP A 372 2.89 8.62 -24.79
C ASP A 372 3.88 9.39 -23.91
N TYR A 373 4.60 8.66 -23.07
CA TYR A 373 5.61 9.18 -22.15
C TYR A 373 7.05 8.84 -22.57
N SER A 374 7.25 8.48 -23.84
CA SER A 374 8.57 8.07 -24.35
C SER A 374 9.68 9.05 -24.01
N GLY A 375 10.81 8.48 -23.57
CA GLY A 375 11.99 9.23 -23.15
C GLY A 375 12.00 9.65 -21.67
N MET A 376 10.88 9.51 -20.94
CA MET A 376 10.88 9.71 -19.48
C MET A 376 11.77 8.66 -18.80
N PRO A 377 12.43 8.97 -17.67
CA PRO A 377 13.26 8.01 -16.94
C PRO A 377 12.42 6.86 -16.39
N ALA A 378 12.72 5.62 -16.78
CA ALA A 378 11.95 4.44 -16.40
C ALA A 378 12.68 3.57 -15.37
N PRO A 379 11.99 3.03 -14.35
CA PRO A 379 12.51 1.96 -13.53
C PRO A 379 12.49 0.61 -14.27
N THR A 380 13.17 -0.38 -13.71
CA THR A 380 12.98 -1.80 -14.04
C THR A 380 11.78 -2.32 -13.26
N GLN A 381 10.86 -3.02 -13.92
CA GLN A 381 9.85 -3.84 -13.26
C GLN A 381 10.45 -5.21 -12.91
N TYR A 382 10.29 -5.68 -11.67
CA TYR A 382 10.86 -6.95 -11.21
C TYR A 382 9.84 -8.10 -11.29
N SER A 383 10.05 -9.05 -12.21
CA SER A 383 9.23 -10.26 -12.32
C SER A 383 9.28 -11.16 -11.08
N GLY A 384 10.32 -11.01 -10.26
CA GLY A 384 10.52 -11.74 -9.01
C GLY A 384 9.49 -11.50 -7.90
N PHE A 385 8.68 -10.45 -8.01
CA PHE A 385 7.66 -10.11 -7.03
C PHE A 385 6.35 -9.75 -7.72
N LEU A 386 5.57 -10.79 -8.01
CA LEU A 386 4.23 -10.72 -8.60
C LEU A 386 3.30 -11.75 -7.92
N PRO A 387 3.09 -11.68 -6.59
CA PRO A 387 2.19 -12.62 -5.91
C PRO A 387 0.76 -12.51 -6.47
N GLY A 388 0.11 -13.65 -6.68
CA GLY A 388 -1.27 -13.71 -7.14
C GLY A 388 -2.24 -13.33 -6.04
N PHE A 389 -3.30 -12.58 -6.37
CA PHE A 389 -4.38 -12.24 -5.44
C PHE A 389 -5.73 -12.64 -6.03
N GLN A 390 -6.55 -13.32 -5.24
CA GLN A 390 -7.94 -13.55 -5.59
C GLN A 390 -8.76 -12.30 -5.22
N ILE A 391 -9.33 -11.66 -6.25
CA ILE A 391 -10.18 -10.46 -6.13
C ILE A 391 -11.36 -10.72 -5.18
N GLY A 392 -11.69 -9.71 -4.38
CA GLY A 392 -12.91 -9.66 -3.58
C GLY A 392 -13.99 -8.80 -4.23
N GLU A 393 -15.20 -8.88 -3.68
CA GLU A 393 -16.38 -8.19 -4.22
C GLU A 393 -16.94 -7.13 -3.26
N TYR A 394 -16.22 -6.77 -2.19
CA TYR A 394 -16.77 -5.93 -1.11
C TYR A 394 -17.13 -4.54 -1.61
N SER A 395 -16.24 -3.93 -2.40
CA SER A 395 -16.44 -2.60 -3.01
C SER A 395 -17.31 -2.65 -4.26
N GLY A 396 -17.46 -3.81 -4.89
CA GLY A 396 -18.03 -3.97 -6.22
C GLY A 396 -17.12 -3.50 -7.38
N LEU A 397 -15.90 -3.05 -7.10
CA LEU A 397 -14.97 -2.51 -8.10
C LEU A 397 -14.05 -3.57 -8.73
N SER A 398 -14.20 -4.84 -8.33
CA SER A 398 -13.35 -5.96 -8.77
C SER A 398 -11.86 -5.69 -8.56
N GLN A 399 -11.52 -5.14 -7.39
CA GLN A 399 -10.15 -4.88 -6.97
C GLN A 399 -9.70 -5.89 -5.92
N ALA A 400 -8.38 -6.06 -5.78
CA ALA A 400 -7.82 -6.94 -4.76
C ALA A 400 -7.15 -6.14 -3.64
N VAL A 401 -6.13 -5.35 -3.99
CA VAL A 401 -5.22 -4.69 -3.07
C VAL A 401 -5.40 -3.18 -3.19
N TRP A 402 -5.46 -2.48 -2.06
CA TRP A 402 -5.71 -1.03 -1.98
C TRP A 402 -4.58 -0.25 -1.33
N THR A 403 -3.80 -0.87 -0.42
CA THR A 403 -2.71 -0.22 0.31
C THR A 403 -1.50 -1.13 0.44
N VAL A 404 -0.31 -0.52 0.45
CA VAL A 404 0.97 -1.18 0.71
C VAL A 404 1.80 -0.37 1.70
N GLU A 405 2.21 -1.02 2.79
CA GLU A 405 3.03 -0.43 3.83
C GLU A 405 4.11 -1.41 4.30
N GLY A 406 5.06 -0.97 5.12
CA GLY A 406 6.08 -1.89 5.59
C GLY A 406 7.17 -1.29 6.45
N ASN A 407 8.15 -2.12 6.75
CA ASN A 407 9.40 -1.72 7.37
C ASN A 407 10.57 -2.44 6.68
N SER A 408 11.78 -2.29 7.23
CA SER A 408 12.99 -2.90 6.63
C SER A 408 12.96 -4.42 6.49
N GLN A 409 12.05 -5.12 7.20
CA GLN A 409 12.00 -6.58 7.26
C GLN A 409 10.76 -7.17 6.60
N TYR A 410 9.68 -6.41 6.49
CA TYR A 410 8.39 -6.90 5.99
C TYR A 410 7.68 -5.86 5.14
N ILE A 411 7.01 -6.35 4.10
CA ILE A 411 6.05 -5.61 3.28
C ILE A 411 4.65 -6.14 3.59
N VAL A 412 3.66 -5.27 3.70
CA VAL A 412 2.29 -5.60 4.08
C VAL A 412 1.34 -5.00 3.05
N TYR A 413 0.43 -5.84 2.57
CA TYR A 413 -0.62 -5.45 1.65
C TYR A 413 -1.98 -5.59 2.31
N GLY A 414 -2.83 -4.59 2.11
CA GLY A 414 -4.20 -4.54 2.58
C GLY A 414 -5.18 -4.32 1.42
N GLY A 415 -6.35 -4.95 1.48
CA GLY A 415 -7.43 -4.69 0.53
C GLY A 415 -8.67 -5.51 0.82
N GLU A 416 -9.34 -5.99 -0.23
CA GLU A 416 -10.57 -6.78 -0.16
C GLU A 416 -10.40 -8.22 -0.67
N PHE A 417 -9.18 -8.62 -1.01
CA PHE A 417 -8.85 -9.94 -1.55
C PHE A 417 -9.20 -11.11 -0.61
N LEU A 418 -9.40 -12.29 -1.20
CA LEU A 418 -9.85 -13.50 -0.50
C LEU A 418 -8.76 -14.58 -0.35
N ALA A 419 -7.74 -14.53 -1.19
CA ALA A 419 -6.61 -15.46 -1.19
C ALA A 419 -5.36 -14.80 -1.79
N VAL A 420 -4.20 -15.33 -1.42
CA VAL A 420 -2.89 -14.92 -1.94
C VAL A 420 -2.10 -16.15 -2.35
N SER A 421 -1.65 -16.19 -3.61
CA SER A 421 -0.89 -17.31 -4.20
C SER A 421 -1.56 -18.68 -3.93
N GLY A 422 -2.83 -18.79 -4.29
CA GLY A 422 -3.68 -19.97 -4.06
C GLY A 422 -4.03 -20.29 -2.59
N THR A 423 -3.51 -19.54 -1.61
CA THR A 423 -3.76 -19.79 -0.18
C THR A 423 -4.80 -18.84 0.37
N LYS A 424 -5.83 -19.37 1.04
CA LYS A 424 -6.86 -18.56 1.70
C LYS A 424 -6.23 -17.61 2.71
N GLN A 425 -6.40 -16.31 2.47
CA GLN A 425 -5.88 -15.22 3.27
C GLN A 425 -6.70 -13.99 2.90
N GLN A 426 -7.54 -13.51 3.80
CA GLN A 426 -8.49 -12.43 3.51
C GLN A 426 -7.99 -11.07 4.01
N GLY A 427 -8.01 -10.08 3.11
CA GLY A 427 -7.89 -8.65 3.41
C GLY A 427 -6.50 -8.14 3.81
N LEU A 428 -5.65 -8.97 4.41
CA LEU A 428 -4.30 -8.59 4.86
C LEU A 428 -3.30 -9.70 4.57
N VAL A 429 -2.10 -9.35 4.11
CA VAL A 429 -1.00 -10.31 3.91
C VAL A 429 0.33 -9.60 4.13
N ARG A 430 1.33 -10.34 4.62
CA ARG A 430 2.70 -9.82 4.75
C ARG A 430 3.70 -10.72 4.04
N PHE A 431 4.77 -10.12 3.58
CA PHE A 431 5.87 -10.75 2.88
C PHE A 431 7.18 -10.40 3.58
N ALA A 432 8.16 -11.30 3.56
CA ALA A 432 9.51 -10.94 3.96
C ALA A 432 10.08 -9.94 2.93
N ALA A 433 10.67 -8.83 3.39
CA ALA A 433 11.27 -7.81 2.53
C ALA A 433 12.57 -8.27 1.84
N SER A 434 13.00 -9.51 2.08
CA SER A 434 14.14 -10.14 1.43
C SER A 434 13.86 -11.62 1.16
N GLY A 435 14.64 -12.20 0.25
CA GLY A 435 14.55 -13.61 -0.14
C GLY A 435 13.83 -13.87 -1.46
N GLY A 436 13.38 -12.83 -2.16
CA GLY A 436 12.93 -12.91 -3.55
C GLY A 436 14.10 -12.92 -4.54
N ASP A 437 13.90 -13.55 -5.70
CA ASP A 437 14.82 -13.48 -6.83
C ASP A 437 14.25 -12.53 -7.89
N ALA A 438 14.90 -11.38 -8.09
CA ALA A 438 14.49 -10.37 -9.07
C ALA A 438 14.37 -10.89 -10.51
N ASN A 439 15.06 -12.00 -10.85
CA ASN A 439 15.04 -12.61 -12.17
C ASN A 439 14.23 -13.91 -12.23
N ALA A 440 13.45 -14.23 -11.19
CA ALA A 440 12.57 -15.39 -11.26
C ALA A 440 11.62 -15.24 -12.46
N ALA A 441 11.47 -16.31 -13.24
CA ALA A 441 10.50 -16.35 -14.31
C ALA A 441 9.09 -16.11 -13.75
N GLU A 442 8.24 -15.42 -14.52
CA GLU A 442 6.86 -15.10 -14.14
C GLU A 442 6.14 -16.34 -13.58
N PRO A 443 5.53 -16.27 -12.38
CA PRO A 443 4.63 -17.31 -11.93
C PRO A 443 3.45 -17.40 -12.89
N GLY A 444 3.22 -18.58 -13.46
CA GLY A 444 2.11 -18.83 -14.37
C GLY A 444 0.75 -18.54 -13.71
N ASN A 445 -0.11 -17.88 -14.47
CA ASN A 445 -1.49 -17.50 -14.17
C ASN A 445 -2.30 -18.61 -13.46
N GLU A 446 -2.99 -18.27 -12.37
CA GLU A 446 -3.80 -19.19 -11.54
C GLU A 446 -5.20 -19.41 -12.13
N ASP A 447 -5.31 -20.35 -13.08
CA ASP A 447 -6.54 -21.13 -13.29
C ASP A 447 -6.33 -22.53 -12.69
N ALA A 448 -6.50 -22.67 -11.37
CA ALA A 448 -6.40 -23.97 -10.71
C ALA A 448 -7.73 -24.36 -10.06
N ASN A 449 -8.67 -24.78 -10.91
CA ASN A 449 -9.75 -25.67 -10.50
C ASN A 449 -9.18 -27.08 -10.31
N ASN A 450 -9.19 -27.54 -9.05
CA ASN A 450 -9.14 -28.93 -8.57
C ASN A 450 -8.39 -29.98 -9.41
N GLY A 451 -7.17 -30.31 -8.99
CA GLY A 451 -6.40 -31.42 -9.56
C GLY A 451 -5.34 -31.93 -8.59
N ASN A 452 -5.75 -32.82 -7.69
CA ASN A 452 -4.86 -33.69 -6.93
C ASN A 452 -3.86 -34.39 -7.88
N ASN A 453 -2.56 -34.26 -7.63
CA ASN A 453 -1.60 -35.35 -7.44
C ASN A 453 -0.16 -34.93 -7.82
N GLY A 454 0.79 -35.30 -6.97
CA GLY A 454 2.22 -35.14 -7.24
C GLY A 454 3.08 -35.61 -6.08
N ASN A 455 2.65 -36.68 -5.39
CA ASN A 455 3.46 -37.35 -4.38
C ASN A 455 4.76 -37.85 -5.01
N ASN A 456 5.88 -37.45 -4.40
CA ASN A 456 7.21 -37.82 -4.82
C ASN A 456 7.48 -39.29 -4.42
N GLY A 457 7.66 -40.16 -5.40
CA GLY A 457 8.13 -41.52 -5.16
C GLY A 457 7.97 -42.45 -6.36
N ASN A 458 9.06 -42.74 -7.06
CA ASN A 458 9.76 -44.02 -6.89
C ASN A 458 10.82 -44.23 -7.98
N ASN A 459 11.98 -44.72 -7.55
CA ASN A 459 12.74 -45.68 -8.32
C ASN A 459 12.76 -47.02 -7.56
N ASP A 460 12.68 -48.06 -8.38
CA ASP A 460 13.14 -49.43 -8.21
C ASP A 460 12.22 -50.50 -7.56
N ASP A 461 11.85 -51.40 -8.48
CA ASP A 461 11.86 -52.87 -8.42
C ASP A 461 10.90 -53.64 -7.51
N GLY A 462 10.17 -54.58 -8.12
CA GLY A 462 9.67 -55.75 -7.40
C GLY A 462 8.36 -56.34 -7.93
N ASP A 463 8.48 -57.23 -8.90
CA ASP A 463 7.48 -58.17 -9.40
C ASP A 463 6.77 -59.00 -8.30
N ASN A 464 5.42 -59.06 -8.31
CA ASN A 464 4.60 -60.30 -8.28
C ASN A 464 3.14 -60.06 -7.82
N GLY A 465 2.19 -60.65 -8.55
CA GLY A 465 1.18 -61.52 -7.91
C GLY A 465 -0.29 -61.04 -7.79
N LYS A 466 -1.10 -61.50 -8.75
CA LYS A 466 -2.42 -62.17 -8.62
C LYS A 466 -3.66 -61.45 -8.04
N ASP A 467 -4.68 -61.42 -8.90
CA ASP A 467 -6.09 -61.82 -8.72
C ASP A 467 -6.88 -61.40 -7.45
N LYS A 468 -7.97 -60.64 -7.63
CA LYS A 468 -9.36 -61.19 -7.65
C LYS A 468 -10.44 -60.10 -7.74
N LYS A 469 -11.51 -60.47 -8.45
CA LYS A 469 -12.83 -59.84 -8.57
C LYS A 469 -13.64 -59.93 -7.28
N ASP A 470 -14.59 -59.01 -7.08
CA ASP A 470 -16.05 -59.24 -6.84
C ASP A 470 -16.70 -57.96 -6.27
N LYS A 471 -17.62 -57.30 -7.00
CA LYS A 471 -19.09 -57.45 -7.05
C LYS A 471 -19.89 -56.76 -5.92
N LYS A 472 -20.58 -55.70 -6.33
CA LYS A 472 -22.00 -55.28 -6.11
C LYS A 472 -22.76 -55.74 -4.86
N LYS A 473 -23.49 -54.77 -4.27
CA LYS A 473 -24.92 -54.72 -3.84
C LYS A 473 -25.09 -53.36 -3.13
N GLN A 474 -25.96 -52.38 -3.46
CA GLN A 474 -27.40 -52.29 -3.78
C GLN A 474 -28.31 -52.95 -2.74
N ASP A 475 -29.13 -52.11 -2.09
CA ASP A 475 -30.53 -52.25 -1.63
C ASP A 475 -30.83 -50.95 -0.80
N ASP A 476 -31.60 -49.94 -1.21
CA ASP A 476 -33.04 -49.76 -1.52
C ASP A 476 -34.00 -49.67 -0.30
N TRP A 477 -34.82 -48.60 -0.33
CA TRP A 477 -36.17 -48.35 0.26
C TRP A 477 -36.26 -47.85 1.72
N ASP A 478 -37.25 -47.06 2.15
CA ASP A 478 -38.26 -46.13 1.58
C ASP A 478 -39.02 -45.51 2.78
N ASN A 479 -39.87 -44.51 2.49
CA ASN A 479 -40.94 -43.85 3.27
C ASN A 479 -40.62 -42.46 3.85
N GLN A 480 -41.16 -41.37 3.27
CA GLN A 480 -42.58 -40.94 3.11
C GLN A 480 -43.09 -40.17 4.32
N ASP A 481 -43.51 -38.93 4.04
CA ASP A 481 -44.77 -38.25 4.42
C ASP A 481 -44.47 -36.74 4.44
N ASP A 482 -44.69 -36.01 3.34
CA ASP A 482 -45.94 -35.50 2.75
C ASP A 482 -46.30 -34.08 3.26
N TRP A 483 -46.18 -33.07 2.37
CA TRP A 483 -47.30 -32.27 1.78
C TRP A 483 -47.68 -31.08 2.68
N ASP A 484 -47.95 -29.85 2.26
CA ASP A 484 -48.25 -29.14 1.00
C ASP A 484 -47.91 -27.65 1.32
N ASN A 485 -47.81 -26.66 0.44
CA ASN A 485 -48.53 -26.43 -0.79
C ASN A 485 -47.87 -25.24 -1.51
N GLN A 486 -47.73 -25.37 -2.84
CA GLN A 486 -48.15 -24.42 -3.90
C GLN A 486 -47.69 -22.95 -3.82
N ASP A 487 -47.43 -22.25 -4.90
CA ASP A 487 -47.37 -22.40 -6.36
C ASP A 487 -46.99 -20.96 -6.80
N GLY A 488 -46.36 -20.63 -7.91
CA GLY A 488 -45.99 -21.30 -9.14
C GLY A 488 -45.28 -20.24 -10.00
N TRP A 489 -44.20 -20.59 -10.69
CA TRP A 489 -44.16 -20.85 -12.14
C TRP A 489 -44.60 -19.65 -13.01
N GLY A 490 -43.83 -19.15 -13.98
CA GLY A 490 -42.55 -19.59 -14.50
C GLY A 490 -42.20 -18.88 -15.82
N GLN A 491 -40.94 -19.06 -16.20
CA GLN A 491 -40.36 -19.20 -17.55
C GLN A 491 -40.56 -18.11 -18.62
N GLY A 492 -39.41 -17.61 -19.10
CA GLY A 492 -38.94 -18.00 -20.43
C GLY A 492 -38.67 -16.85 -21.42
N GLY A 493 -37.44 -16.80 -21.95
CA GLY A 493 -37.16 -16.05 -23.19
C GLY A 493 -35.68 -15.72 -23.41
N TRP A 494 -35.02 -16.48 -24.28
CA TRP A 494 -33.63 -16.32 -24.74
C TRP A 494 -33.45 -15.15 -25.72
N GLY A 495 -32.25 -14.53 -25.75
CA GLY A 495 -31.71 -13.92 -26.98
C GLY A 495 -30.77 -12.70 -26.85
N ASN A 496 -29.47 -12.96 -27.07
CA ASN A 496 -28.42 -12.10 -27.65
C ASN A 496 -27.80 -10.89 -26.91
N ASN A 497 -26.53 -11.08 -26.52
CA ASN A 497 -25.34 -10.29 -26.84
C ASN A 497 -25.48 -8.78 -27.11
N GLN A 498 -24.93 -7.96 -26.22
CA GLN A 498 -23.75 -7.12 -26.52
C GLN A 498 -23.13 -6.55 -25.23
N ARG A 499 -21.80 -6.57 -25.20
CA ARG A 499 -20.89 -6.14 -24.14
C ARG A 499 -21.00 -4.62 -23.89
N GLY A 500 -21.00 -4.23 -22.62
CA GLY A 500 -20.79 -2.85 -22.16
C GLY A 500 -20.17 -2.91 -20.77
N TRP A 501 -18.92 -2.48 -20.69
CA TRP A 501 -18.08 -2.46 -19.49
C TRP A 501 -18.74 -1.65 -18.36
N GLY A 502 -18.61 -2.16 -17.14
CA GLY A 502 -19.23 -1.60 -15.94
C GLY A 502 -18.76 -0.18 -15.67
N GLN A 503 -19.71 0.75 -15.68
CA GLN A 503 -19.55 2.08 -15.12
C GLN A 503 -19.67 1.96 -13.60
N GLY A 504 -18.54 1.76 -12.93
CA GLY A 504 -18.39 1.96 -11.49
C GLY A 504 -17.77 3.33 -11.25
N GLY A 505 -18.57 4.40 -11.45
CA GLY A 505 -18.18 5.73 -10.99
C GLY A 505 -18.15 5.75 -9.46
N TRP A 506 -17.23 6.51 -8.89
CA TRP A 506 -17.23 6.81 -7.46
C TRP A 506 -18.52 7.58 -7.13
N ASP A 507 -19.55 6.88 -6.69
CA ASP A 507 -20.80 7.50 -6.25
C ASP A 507 -20.56 8.29 -4.96
N ASN A 508 -20.34 9.60 -5.13
CA ASN A 508 -20.58 10.62 -4.13
C ASN A 508 -22.10 10.79 -3.95
N GLN A 509 -22.77 9.83 -3.33
CA GLN A 509 -24.13 10.01 -2.84
C GLN A 509 -24.21 9.56 -1.39
N ASP A 510 -24.07 10.54 -0.50
CA ASP A 510 -24.77 10.61 0.78
C ASP A 510 -24.64 12.05 1.31
N ASP A 511 -25.21 12.99 0.55
CA ASP A 511 -25.54 14.34 1.01
C ASP A 511 -27.07 14.48 1.03
N GLU A 512 -27.72 13.92 2.04
CA GLU A 512 -29.09 14.32 2.42
C GLU A 512 -29.21 14.44 3.96
N TRP A 513 -29.14 15.70 4.40
CA TRP A 513 -29.57 16.33 5.67
C TRP A 513 -28.73 16.18 6.96
#